data_AF-A0A3B9LPX7-F1
#
_entry.id   AF-A0A3B9LPX7-F1
#
_cell.length_a   1.000
_cell.length_b   1.000
_cell.length_c   1.000
_cell.angle_alpha   90.00
_cell.angle_beta   90.00
_cell.angle_gamma   90.00
#
_symmetry.space_group_name_H-M   'P 1'
#
loop_
_entity.id
_entity.type
_entity.pdbx_description
1 polymer ?
#
loop_
_entity_poly.entity_id
_entity_poly.type
_entity_poly.pdbx_seq_one_letter_code
_entity_poly.pdbx_strand_id
1 'polypeptide(L)'
;MLSRIRKVRTQRRLRRLFRLRALAKNERGIQLAELAIVLPVMLILFAATAEFGRYFYEYTTLAKAARVGTRYLVTAKVSSYEKSQAKNLVVYGNAAGTGSPLIEGLTTDNVIITAKDSQGAEQTAGVPETITVQISGFKHQTLFDLGGLMNNNTFSLNVDVKPSVTMRYLLTTPLV
;
A
#
# COMPACT_ATOMS: atom_id res chain seq x y z
N MET A 1 32.49 -40.73 66.59
CA MET A 1 33.06 -40.05 65.40
C MET A 1 32.17 -40.09 64.14
N LEU A 2 31.22 -41.03 64.01
CA LEU A 2 30.43 -41.24 62.78
C LEU A 2 29.21 -40.30 62.59
N SER A 3 28.72 -39.60 63.62
CA SER A 3 27.52 -38.74 63.49
C SER A 3 27.79 -37.41 62.76
N ARG A 4 29.03 -36.88 62.81
CA ARG A 4 29.42 -35.65 62.11
C ARG A 4 29.45 -35.81 60.59
N ILE A 5 29.75 -37.01 60.07
CA ILE A 5 29.90 -37.27 58.62
C ILE A 5 28.53 -37.30 57.91
N ARG A 6 27.48 -37.81 58.57
CA ARG A 6 26.11 -37.81 58.00
C ARG A 6 25.56 -36.39 57.81
N LYS A 7 25.88 -35.46 58.72
CA LYS A 7 25.39 -34.07 58.71
C LYS A 7 25.88 -33.26 57.50
N VAL A 8 27.11 -33.52 57.02
CA VAL A 8 27.71 -32.78 55.90
C VAL A 8 27.10 -33.19 54.55
N ARG A 9 26.72 -34.46 54.37
CA ARG A 9 26.09 -34.96 53.14
C ARG A 9 24.67 -34.44 52.93
N THR A 10 23.87 -34.36 54.00
CA THR A 10 22.50 -33.82 53.95
C THR A 10 22.48 -32.31 53.70
N GLN A 11 23.41 -31.54 54.27
CA GLN A 11 23.48 -30.10 54.03
C GLN A 11 23.85 -29.75 52.58
N ARG A 12 24.68 -30.55 51.90
CA ARG A 12 25.01 -30.35 50.48
C ARG A 12 23.82 -30.62 49.55
N ARG A 13 22.99 -31.63 49.85
CA ARG A 13 21.75 -31.92 49.09
C ARG A 13 20.70 -30.80 49.25
N LEU A 14 20.50 -30.32 50.48
CA LEU A 14 19.56 -29.22 50.74
C LEU A 14 19.97 -27.94 49.99
N ARG A 15 21.25 -27.55 50.01
CA ARG A 15 21.73 -26.37 49.27
C ARG A 15 21.53 -26.46 47.75
N ARG A 16 21.63 -27.65 47.15
CA ARG A 16 21.33 -27.85 45.72
C ARG A 16 19.83 -27.68 45.42
N LEU A 17 18.96 -28.24 46.26
CA LEU A 17 17.50 -28.11 46.10
C LEU A 17 17.02 -26.66 46.26
N PHE A 18 17.61 -25.90 47.19
CA PHE A 18 17.30 -24.48 47.36
C PHE A 18 17.75 -23.62 46.16
N ARG A 19 18.89 -23.92 45.52
CA ARG A 19 19.32 -23.22 44.30
C ARG A 19 18.43 -23.50 43.08
N LEU A 20 17.92 -24.72 42.95
CA LEU A 20 16.97 -25.07 41.88
C LEU A 20 15.62 -24.36 42.07
N ARG A 21 15.15 -24.24 43.32
CA ARG A 21 13.95 -23.43 43.64
C ARG A 21 14.16 -21.94 43.38
N ALA A 22 15.36 -21.39 43.61
CA ALA A 22 15.65 -19.99 43.31
C ALA A 22 15.70 -19.69 41.80
N LEU A 23 16.16 -20.64 40.98
CA LEU A 23 16.09 -20.54 39.52
C LEU A 23 14.65 -20.60 38.99
N ALA A 24 13.80 -21.45 39.57
CA ALA A 24 12.38 -21.51 39.23
C ALA A 24 11.57 -20.29 39.72
N LYS A 25 12.10 -19.51 40.68
CA LYS A 25 11.48 -18.30 41.24
C LYS A 25 12.00 -17.01 40.58
N ASN A 26 12.76 -17.10 39.49
CA ASN A 26 13.22 -15.93 38.74
C ASN A 26 12.09 -15.39 37.87
N GLU A 27 11.39 -14.38 38.36
CA GLU A 27 10.34 -13.63 37.64
C GLU A 27 10.85 -12.94 36.35
N ARG A 28 12.18 -12.80 36.20
CA ARG A 28 12.83 -12.23 35.01
C ARG A 28 12.56 -13.00 33.72
N GLY A 29 12.27 -14.31 33.79
CA GLY A 29 11.94 -15.11 32.61
C GLY A 29 10.49 -14.95 32.15
N ILE A 30 9.59 -14.61 33.08
CA ILE A 30 8.15 -14.47 32.81
C ILE A 30 7.88 -13.21 31.97
N GLN A 31 8.61 -12.12 32.22
CA GLN A 31 8.52 -10.88 31.44
C GLN A 31 8.81 -11.08 29.95
N LEU A 32 9.79 -11.92 29.60
CA LEU A 32 10.08 -12.26 28.20
C LEU A 32 8.97 -13.09 27.56
N ALA A 33 8.31 -13.97 28.32
CA ALA A 33 7.19 -14.77 27.84
C ALA A 33 5.94 -13.92 27.59
N GLU A 34 5.65 -12.94 28.46
CA GLU A 34 4.55 -11.99 28.25
C GLU A 34 4.78 -11.14 27.00
N LEU A 35 6.01 -10.61 26.82
CA LEU A 35 6.36 -9.87 25.61
C LEU A 35 6.23 -10.75 24.35
N ALA A 36 6.64 -12.02 24.40
CA ALA A 36 6.54 -12.92 23.26
C ALA A 36 5.10 -13.16 22.80
N ILE A 37 4.11 -13.05 23.69
CA ILE A 37 2.69 -13.18 23.35
C ILE A 37 2.12 -11.87 22.80
N VAL A 38 2.53 -10.72 23.33
CA VAL A 38 2.04 -9.39 22.90
C VAL A 38 2.68 -8.93 21.59
N LEU A 39 3.96 -9.27 21.38
CA LEU A 39 4.76 -8.80 20.25
C LEU A 39 4.15 -9.17 18.88
N PRO A 40 3.65 -10.39 18.61
CA PRO A 40 2.98 -10.71 17.35
C PRO A 40 1.79 -9.80 17.04
N VAL A 41 0.96 -9.49 18.04
CA VAL A 41 -0.20 -8.61 17.88
C VAL A 41 0.24 -7.18 17.57
N MET A 42 1.26 -6.70 18.29
CA MET A 42 1.85 -5.37 18.03
C MET A 42 2.45 -5.28 16.62
N LEU A 43 3.18 -6.31 16.16
CA LEU A 43 3.76 -6.32 14.82
C LEU A 43 2.69 -6.29 13.72
N ILE A 44 1.60 -7.05 13.87
CA ILE A 44 0.48 -7.01 12.92
C ILE A 44 -0.13 -5.61 12.88
N LEU A 45 -0.32 -4.97 14.03
CA LEU A 45 -0.87 -3.62 14.09
C LEU A 45 0.05 -2.59 13.41
N PHE A 46 1.36 -2.67 13.66
CA PHE A 46 2.34 -1.81 12.99
C PHE A 46 2.34 -2.03 11.48
N ALA A 47 2.40 -3.28 11.02
CA ALA A 47 2.35 -3.61 9.60
C ALA A 47 1.07 -3.09 8.95
N ALA A 48 -0.10 -3.31 9.57
CA ALA A 48 -1.37 -2.82 9.07
C ALA A 48 -1.41 -1.29 8.93
N THR A 49 -0.93 -0.56 9.95
CA THR A 49 -0.89 0.91 9.88
C THR A 49 0.10 1.44 8.84
N ALA A 50 1.25 0.81 8.69
CA ALA A 50 2.25 1.17 7.69
C ALA A 50 1.76 0.91 6.26
N GLU A 51 1.19 -0.26 6.01
CA GLU A 51 0.58 -0.63 4.72
C GLU A 51 -0.58 0.31 4.36
N PHE A 52 -1.47 0.59 5.32
CA PHE A 52 -2.56 1.53 5.09
C PHE A 52 -2.07 2.94 4.73
N GLY A 53 -1.03 3.43 5.42
CA GLY A 53 -0.42 4.72 5.11
C GLY A 53 0.16 4.77 3.69
N ARG A 54 0.85 3.70 3.27
CA ARG A 54 1.41 3.58 1.93
C ARG A 54 0.31 3.50 0.87
N TYR A 55 -0.71 2.67 1.08
CA TYR A 55 -1.88 2.59 0.20
C TYR A 55 -2.54 3.96 0.02
N PHE A 56 -2.75 4.70 1.12
CA PHE A 56 -3.36 6.02 1.07
C PHE A 56 -2.48 7.03 0.31
N TYR A 57 -1.16 6.99 0.48
CA TYR A 57 -0.22 7.79 -0.29
C TYR A 57 -0.33 7.49 -1.80
N GLU A 58 -0.35 6.21 -2.19
CA GLU A 58 -0.49 5.79 -3.59
C GLU A 58 -1.84 6.26 -4.17
N TYR A 59 -2.95 5.99 -3.48
CA TYR A 59 -4.30 6.39 -3.92
C TYR A 59 -4.40 7.90 -4.14
N THR A 60 -3.94 8.69 -3.16
CA THR A 60 -4.05 10.17 -3.24
C THR A 60 -3.13 10.75 -4.32
N THR A 61 -1.95 10.17 -4.53
CA THR A 61 -1.03 10.58 -5.59
C THR A 61 -1.61 10.26 -6.97
N LEU A 62 -2.13 9.04 -7.17
CA LEU A 62 -2.82 8.64 -8.41
C LEU A 62 -4.05 9.51 -8.68
N ALA A 63 -4.86 9.81 -7.66
CA ALA A 63 -6.03 10.69 -7.81
C ALA A 63 -5.64 12.12 -8.18
N LYS A 64 -4.56 12.67 -7.61
CA LYS A 64 -4.03 13.99 -7.99
C LYS A 64 -3.50 13.97 -9.43
N ALA A 65 -2.76 12.93 -9.81
CA ALA A 65 -2.24 12.76 -11.15
C ALA A 65 -3.36 12.65 -12.20
N ALA A 66 -4.36 11.81 -11.96
CA ALA A 66 -5.55 11.70 -12.80
C ALA A 66 -6.27 13.05 -12.95
N ARG A 67 -6.37 13.82 -11.87
CA ARG A 67 -6.95 15.18 -11.90
C ARG A 67 -6.14 16.14 -12.77
N VAL A 68 -4.81 16.10 -12.72
CA VAL A 68 -3.95 16.92 -13.59
C VAL A 68 -4.13 16.54 -15.06
N GLY A 69 -4.11 15.25 -15.38
CA GLY A 69 -4.36 14.77 -16.75
C GLY A 69 -5.76 15.15 -17.26
N THR A 70 -6.78 15.05 -16.41
CA THR A 70 -8.15 15.47 -16.76
C THR A 70 -8.21 16.98 -17.04
N ARG A 71 -7.61 17.80 -16.17
CA ARG A 71 -7.57 19.26 -16.35
C ARG A 71 -6.93 19.66 -17.67
N TYR A 72 -5.81 19.03 -18.02
CA TYR A 72 -5.13 19.25 -19.28
C TYR A 72 -6.06 18.97 -20.48
N LEU A 73 -6.72 17.82 -20.48
CA LEU A 73 -7.58 17.41 -21.59
C LEU A 73 -8.83 18.25 -21.73
N VAL A 74 -9.39 18.75 -20.64
CA VAL A 74 -10.58 19.60 -20.65
C VAL A 74 -10.36 20.91 -21.42
N THR A 75 -9.10 21.37 -21.48
CA THR A 75 -8.69 22.59 -22.19
C THR A 75 -7.96 22.30 -23.50
N ALA A 76 -7.83 21.03 -23.91
CA ALA A 76 -7.12 20.63 -25.12
C ALA A 76 -8.06 19.98 -26.14
N LYS A 77 -7.70 20.02 -27.43
CA LYS A 77 -8.44 19.32 -28.47
C LYS A 77 -8.30 17.82 -28.27
N VAL A 78 -9.40 17.10 -28.04
CA VAL A 78 -9.34 15.65 -27.85
C VAL A 78 -8.84 14.97 -29.12
N SER A 79 -7.57 14.57 -29.11
CA SER A 79 -6.86 13.91 -30.19
C SER A 79 -5.94 12.84 -29.61
N SER A 80 -5.46 11.92 -30.44
CA SER A 80 -4.52 10.87 -30.00
C SER A 80 -3.22 11.45 -29.41
N TYR A 81 -2.76 12.59 -29.94
CA TYR A 81 -1.60 13.31 -29.43
C TYR A 81 -1.87 13.85 -28.01
N GLU A 82 -2.96 14.59 -27.82
CA GLU A 82 -3.30 15.16 -26.51
C GLU A 82 -3.59 14.08 -25.46
N LYS A 83 -4.22 12.97 -25.86
CA LYS A 83 -4.40 11.81 -24.97
C LYS A 83 -3.05 11.22 -24.55
N SER A 84 -2.08 11.13 -25.46
CA SER A 84 -0.73 10.66 -25.14
C SER A 84 -0.02 11.60 -24.16
N GLN A 85 -0.07 12.91 -24.41
CA GLN A 85 0.48 13.91 -23.49
C GLN A 85 -0.19 13.87 -22.11
N ALA A 86 -1.52 13.68 -22.06
CA ALA A 86 -2.25 13.51 -20.81
C ALA A 86 -1.83 12.25 -20.05
N LYS A 87 -1.65 11.12 -20.74
CA LYS A 87 -1.11 9.89 -20.13
C LYS A 87 0.28 10.13 -19.55
N ASN A 88 1.15 10.82 -20.28
CA ASN A 88 2.49 11.16 -19.80
C ASN A 88 2.45 12.05 -18.55
N LEU A 89 1.56 13.05 -18.52
CA LEU A 89 1.35 13.90 -17.35
C LEU A 89 0.88 13.11 -16.12
N VAL A 90 0.00 12.12 -16.31
CA VAL A 90 -0.49 11.27 -15.22
C VAL A 90 0.62 10.35 -14.70
N VAL A 91 1.46 9.80 -15.57
CA VAL A 91 2.48 8.82 -15.17
C VAL A 91 3.75 9.47 -14.67
N TYR A 92 4.25 10.50 -15.36
CA TYR A 92 5.58 11.10 -15.15
C TYR A 92 5.53 12.54 -14.61
N GLY A 93 4.34 13.14 -14.50
CA GLY A 93 4.19 14.54 -14.09
C GLY A 93 4.66 15.56 -15.14
N ASN A 94 5.01 15.11 -16.36
CA ASN A 94 5.45 15.98 -17.46
C ASN A 94 4.92 15.46 -18.80
N ALA A 95 4.74 16.37 -19.77
CA ALA A 95 4.16 16.04 -21.07
C ALA A 95 5.12 15.21 -21.96
N ALA A 96 6.43 15.39 -21.78
CA ALA A 96 7.46 14.69 -22.53
C ALA A 96 7.54 13.18 -22.22
N GLY A 97 6.95 12.73 -21.10
CA GLY A 97 6.96 11.33 -20.69
C GLY A 97 8.34 10.83 -20.26
N THR A 98 9.18 11.72 -19.74
CA THR A 98 10.57 11.41 -19.36
C THR A 98 10.71 11.29 -17.84
N GLY A 99 11.76 10.58 -17.41
CA GLY A 99 12.07 10.36 -15.99
C GLY A 99 11.37 9.14 -15.39
N SER A 100 11.42 9.03 -14.07
CA SER A 100 10.76 7.96 -13.33
C SER A 100 9.26 8.25 -13.16
N PRO A 101 8.41 7.21 -13.17
CA PRO A 101 6.99 7.40 -12.90
C PRO A 101 6.77 7.92 -11.46
N LEU A 102 5.67 8.64 -11.26
CA LEU A 102 5.29 9.23 -9.96
C LEU A 102 5.14 8.17 -8.86
N ILE A 103 4.72 6.97 -9.25
CA ILE A 103 4.67 5.78 -8.41
C ILE A 103 5.30 4.64 -9.19
N GLU A 104 6.12 3.83 -8.53
CA GLU A 104 6.74 2.67 -9.13
C GLU A 104 5.68 1.70 -9.68
N GLY A 105 5.94 1.08 -10.83
CA GLY A 105 4.98 0.18 -11.48
C GLY A 105 3.79 0.85 -12.17
N LEU A 106 3.64 2.18 -12.07
CA LEU A 106 2.66 2.92 -12.85
C LEU A 106 3.14 3.08 -14.29
N THR A 107 2.31 2.69 -15.26
CA THR A 107 2.58 2.83 -16.69
C THR A 107 1.45 3.59 -17.40
N THR A 108 1.69 4.01 -18.65
CA THR A 108 0.69 4.70 -19.48
C THR A 108 -0.47 3.78 -19.90
N ASP A 109 -0.30 2.46 -19.79
CA ASP A 109 -1.36 1.47 -20.01
C ASP A 109 -2.34 1.42 -18.85
N ASN A 110 -1.91 1.80 -17.64
CA ASN A 110 -2.82 1.90 -16.50
C ASN A 110 -3.79 3.07 -16.62
N VAL A 111 -3.53 4.04 -17.52
CA VAL A 111 -4.33 5.25 -17.66
C VAL A 111 -5.36 5.08 -18.77
N ILE A 112 -6.63 5.04 -18.38
CA ILE A 112 -7.79 4.96 -19.25
C ILE A 112 -8.41 6.36 -19.36
N ILE A 113 -8.59 6.82 -20.60
CA ILE A 113 -9.14 8.15 -20.89
C ILE A 113 -10.41 7.96 -21.72
N THR A 114 -11.53 8.34 -21.12
CA THR A 114 -12.87 8.25 -21.69
C THR A 114 -13.40 9.66 -21.90
N ALA A 115 -13.85 9.97 -23.11
CA ALA A 115 -14.53 11.23 -23.42
C ALA A 115 -15.98 10.90 -23.74
N LYS A 116 -16.94 11.55 -23.09
CA LYS A 116 -18.37 11.27 -23.29
C LYS A 116 -19.11 12.48 -23.84
N ASP A 117 -20.05 12.21 -24.74
CA ASP A 117 -21.02 13.17 -25.24
C ASP A 117 -22.19 13.39 -24.24
N SER A 118 -23.15 14.22 -24.64
CA SER A 118 -24.34 14.55 -23.83
C SER A 118 -25.31 13.38 -23.62
N GLN A 119 -25.18 12.32 -24.40
CA GLN A 119 -25.95 11.09 -24.25
C GLN A 119 -25.18 10.04 -23.45
N GLY A 120 -23.95 10.34 -23.01
CA GLY A 120 -23.10 9.46 -22.22
C GLY A 120 -22.35 8.41 -23.04
N ALA A 121 -22.38 8.48 -24.37
CA ALA A 121 -21.64 7.59 -25.25
C ALA A 121 -20.18 8.03 -25.40
N GLU A 122 -19.28 7.07 -25.60
CA GLU A 122 -17.86 7.33 -25.85
C GLU A 122 -17.71 8.10 -27.17
N GLN A 123 -17.19 9.32 -27.07
CA GLN A 123 -16.99 10.18 -28.21
C GLN A 123 -15.56 10.03 -28.75
N THR A 124 -15.44 9.40 -29.90
CA THR A 124 -14.18 9.19 -30.63
C THR A 124 -13.86 10.32 -31.61
N ALA A 125 -14.85 11.14 -32.00
CA ALA A 125 -14.67 12.32 -32.85
C ALA A 125 -15.64 13.45 -32.45
N GLY A 126 -15.16 14.70 -32.45
CA GLY A 126 -15.94 15.89 -32.09
C GLY A 126 -15.65 16.44 -30.69
N VAL A 127 -16.52 17.35 -30.24
CA VAL A 127 -16.42 18.05 -28.94
C VAL A 127 -17.17 17.25 -27.87
N PRO A 128 -16.49 16.70 -26.84
CA PRO A 128 -17.15 16.00 -25.73
C PRO A 128 -17.77 16.95 -24.72
N GLU A 129 -18.71 16.43 -23.92
CA GLU A 129 -19.26 17.15 -22.77
C GLU A 129 -18.42 16.89 -21.52
N THR A 130 -17.94 15.66 -21.33
CA THR A 130 -17.13 15.28 -20.17
C THR A 130 -15.91 14.47 -20.55
N ILE A 131 -14.85 14.64 -19.76
CA ILE A 131 -13.63 13.83 -19.84
C ILE A 131 -13.43 13.16 -18.51
N THR A 132 -13.21 11.84 -18.56
CA THR A 132 -12.90 10.99 -17.43
C THR A 132 -11.52 10.39 -17.61
N VAL A 133 -10.64 10.60 -16.63
CA VAL A 133 -9.37 9.89 -16.52
C VAL A 133 -9.46 8.93 -15.34
N GLN A 134 -9.28 7.66 -15.63
CA GLN A 134 -9.32 6.58 -14.64
C GLN A 134 -8.00 5.81 -14.67
N ILE A 135 -7.54 5.42 -13.49
CA ILE A 135 -6.43 4.47 -13.36
C ILE A 135 -6.99 3.07 -13.14
N SER A 136 -6.47 2.09 -13.88
CA SER A 136 -6.88 0.70 -13.87
C SER A 136 -5.69 -0.23 -14.01
N GLY A 137 -5.79 -1.44 -13.47
CA GLY A 137 -4.72 -2.45 -13.52
C GLY A 137 -3.46 -2.10 -12.71
N PHE A 138 -3.45 -0.98 -11.97
CA PHE A 138 -2.41 -0.69 -11.00
C PHE A 138 -2.74 -1.38 -9.68
N LYS A 139 -1.78 -2.12 -9.14
CA LYS A 139 -1.92 -2.82 -7.87
C LYS A 139 -1.04 -2.21 -6.80
N HIS A 140 -1.56 -2.17 -5.59
CA HIS A 140 -0.84 -1.65 -4.44
C HIS A 140 0.48 -2.41 -4.21
N GLN A 141 1.56 -1.67 -4.03
CA GLN A 141 2.88 -2.25 -3.78
C GLN A 141 3.09 -2.50 -2.29
N THR A 142 2.74 -3.69 -1.84
CA THR A 142 2.84 -4.09 -0.44
C THR A 142 4.29 -4.35 -0.01
N LEU A 143 4.67 -3.94 1.19
CA LEU A 143 5.92 -4.37 1.84
C LEU A 143 5.71 -5.66 2.65
N PHE A 144 4.52 -5.80 3.23
CA PHE A 144 4.13 -6.91 4.10
C PHE A 144 2.93 -7.65 3.52
N ASP A 145 3.14 -8.53 2.54
CA ASP A 145 2.07 -9.37 2.01
C ASP A 145 1.94 -10.68 2.81
N LEU A 146 1.01 -10.69 3.78
CA LEU A 146 0.68 -11.90 4.54
C LEU A 146 0.10 -12.99 3.65
N GLY A 147 -0.61 -12.63 2.59
CA GLY A 147 -1.15 -13.60 1.64
C GLY A 147 -0.06 -14.37 0.89
N GLY A 148 1.00 -13.67 0.46
CA GLY A 148 2.19 -14.28 -0.11
C GLY A 148 2.95 -15.17 0.89
N LEU A 149 3.07 -14.74 2.15
CA LEU A 149 3.74 -15.52 3.20
C LEU A 149 2.97 -16.81 3.57
N MET A 150 1.65 -16.72 3.62
CA MET A 150 0.77 -17.83 4.02
C MET A 150 0.31 -18.69 2.84
N ASN A 151 0.78 -18.39 1.61
CA ASN A 151 0.30 -18.99 0.36
C ASN A 151 -1.23 -19.00 0.27
N ASN A 152 -1.86 -17.88 0.66
CA ASN A 152 -3.30 -17.71 0.72
C ASN A 152 -3.70 -16.34 0.16
N ASN A 153 -4.35 -16.32 -0.99
CA ASN A 153 -4.78 -15.09 -1.66
C ASN A 153 -5.83 -14.28 -0.91
N THR A 154 -6.53 -14.86 0.08
CA THR A 154 -7.58 -14.17 0.86
C THR A 154 -7.00 -13.08 1.75
N PHE A 155 -5.77 -13.27 2.23
CA PHE A 155 -5.07 -12.30 3.08
C PHE A 155 -4.09 -11.43 2.29
N SER A 156 -4.14 -11.48 0.96
CA SER A 156 -3.23 -10.68 0.15
C SER A 156 -3.63 -9.21 0.16
N LEU A 157 -2.65 -8.34 0.42
CA LEU A 157 -2.83 -6.88 0.38
C LEU A 157 -2.63 -6.30 -1.03
N ASN A 158 -2.45 -7.16 -2.02
CA ASN A 158 -2.25 -6.82 -3.44
C ASN A 158 -3.58 -6.42 -4.12
N VAL A 159 -4.15 -5.31 -3.65
CA VAL A 159 -5.47 -4.78 -4.06
C VAL A 159 -5.30 -3.76 -5.20
N ASP A 160 -6.25 -3.75 -6.13
CA ASP A 160 -6.26 -2.76 -7.22
C ASP A 160 -6.57 -1.34 -6.70
N VAL A 161 -5.79 -0.35 -7.14
CA VAL A 161 -6.02 1.07 -6.83
C VAL A 161 -6.64 1.74 -8.06
N LYS A 162 -7.91 2.14 -7.96
CA LYS A 162 -8.72 2.60 -9.11
C LYS A 162 -9.31 4.01 -8.94
N PRO A 163 -8.51 5.07 -8.74
CA PRO A 163 -9.04 6.43 -8.71
C PRO A 163 -9.55 6.83 -10.10
N SER A 164 -10.64 7.59 -10.11
CA SER A 164 -11.25 8.14 -11.31
C SER A 164 -11.62 9.61 -11.09
N VAL A 165 -11.38 10.43 -12.10
CA VAL A 165 -11.70 11.87 -12.08
C VAL A 165 -12.43 12.22 -13.37
N THR A 166 -13.60 12.84 -13.22
CA THR A 166 -14.41 13.34 -14.33
C THR A 166 -14.54 14.85 -14.23
N MET A 167 -14.40 15.55 -15.36
CA MET A 167 -14.61 17.00 -15.46
C MET A 167 -15.38 17.34 -16.74
N ARG A 168 -16.06 18.49 -16.70
CA ARG A 168 -16.74 19.05 -17.88
C ARG A 168 -15.71 19.60 -18.86
N TYR A 169 -15.90 19.33 -20.15
CA TYR A 169 -15.09 19.87 -21.23
C TYR A 169 -15.31 21.39 -21.35
N LEU A 170 -14.24 22.16 -21.56
CA LEU A 170 -14.29 23.63 -21.52
C LEU A 170 -14.04 24.27 -22.89
N LEU A 171 -13.59 23.53 -23.90
CA LEU A 171 -13.49 24.07 -25.25
C LEU A 171 -14.87 24.10 -25.90
N THR A 172 -15.41 25.31 -26.11
CA THR A 172 -16.74 25.55 -26.70
C THR A 172 -16.70 25.93 -28.18
N THR A 173 -15.51 26.10 -28.78
CA THR A 173 -15.41 26.50 -30.18
C THR A 173 -15.50 25.28 -31.11
N PRO A 174 -16.48 25.21 -32.03
CA PRO A 174 -16.44 24.22 -33.09
C PRO A 174 -15.19 24.46 -33.94
N LEU A 175 -14.51 23.37 -34.28
CA LEU A 175 -13.34 23.40 -35.16
C LEU A 175 -13.79 23.91 -36.53
N VAL A 176 -13.27 25.06 -36.94
CA VAL A 176 -13.12 25.39 -38.37
C VAL A 176 -12.01 24.51 -38.94
#